data_AF-A0A367LWA5-F1
#
_entry.id   AF-A0A367LWA5-F1
#
_cell.length_a   1.000
_cell.length_b   1.000
_cell.length_c   1.000
_cell.angle_alpha   90.00
_cell.angle_beta   90.00
_cell.angle_gamma   90.00
#
_symmetry.space_group_name_H-M   'P 1'
#
loop_
_entity.id
_entity.type
_entity.pdbx_description
1 polymer ?
#
loop_
_entity_poly.entity_id
_entity_poly.type
_entity_poly.pdbx_seq_one_letter_code
_entity_poly.pdbx_strand_id
1 'polypeptide(L)'
;DAGEALCIMGNHEFNALGWSTPAAPGSGRQYVREHTPRHARLIKETLEQFEGHDADWRDFLGWFQQLPLFLDAGRFRMVHACWDGELIATLRRQFPDGRISEAFLQESAEPGSFADL
;
A
#
# COMPACT_ATOMS: atom_id res chain seq x y z
N ASP A 1 10.96 10.96 26.33
CA ASP A 1 10.53 10.47 25.01
C ASP A 1 10.26 11.61 24.07
N ALA A 2 10.74 11.51 22.83
CA ALA A 2 10.51 12.52 21.79
C ALA A 2 9.10 12.44 21.15
N GLY A 3 8.20 11.58 21.66
CA GLY A 3 6.77 11.60 21.30
C GLY A 3 6.41 11.18 19.86
N GLU A 4 7.37 10.71 19.07
CA GLU A 4 7.17 10.41 17.65
C GLU A 4 7.51 8.95 17.33
N ALA A 5 6.68 8.31 16.50
CA ALA A 5 6.89 6.98 15.94
C ALA A 5 6.90 7.07 14.41
N LEU A 6 7.81 6.33 13.78
CA LEU A 6 7.85 6.19 12.32
C LEU A 6 7.19 4.88 11.92
N CYS A 7 6.17 4.98 11.08
CA CYS A 7 5.47 3.84 10.51
C CYS A 7 5.77 3.73 9.01
N ILE A 8 5.78 2.51 8.51
CA ILE A 8 5.90 2.19 7.09
C ILE A 8 4.70 1.34 6.68
N MET A 9 4.41 1.32 5.39
CA MET A 9 3.33 0.51 4.83
C MET A 9 3.74 -0.96 4.79
N GLY A 10 2.87 -1.84 5.29
CA GLY A 10 2.98 -3.29 5.12
C GLY A 10 2.10 -3.82 3.99
N ASN A 11 2.09 -5.14 3.83
CA ASN A 11 1.25 -5.82 2.86
C ASN A 11 -0.26 -5.67 3.18
N HIS A 12 -0.63 -5.60 4.47
CA HIS A 12 -2.03 -5.42 4.88
C HIS A 12 -2.56 -4.04 4.48
N GLU A 13 -1.81 -2.96 4.73
CA GLU A 13 -2.17 -1.61 4.32
C GLU A 13 -2.21 -1.48 2.79
N PHE A 14 -1.24 -2.07 2.09
CA PHE A 14 -1.21 -2.08 0.62
C PHE A 14 -2.41 -2.83 0.02
N ASN A 15 -2.80 -3.97 0.59
CA ASN A 15 -3.99 -4.72 0.16
C ASN A 15 -5.29 -3.98 0.50
N ALA A 16 -5.37 -3.29 1.65
CA ALA A 16 -6.50 -2.46 2.03
C ALA A 16 -6.73 -1.32 1.03
N LEU A 17 -5.65 -0.64 0.63
CA LEU A 17 -5.67 0.36 -0.43
C LEU A 17 -6.11 -0.26 -1.75
N GLY A 18 -5.46 -1.34 -2.20
CA GLY A 18 -5.81 -2.02 -3.44
C GLY A 18 -7.26 -2.51 -3.50
N TRP A 19 -7.84 -2.96 -2.39
CA TRP A 19 -9.24 -3.35 -2.32
C TRP A 19 -10.21 -2.18 -2.49
N SER A 20 -9.81 -0.99 -2.03
CA SER A 20 -10.67 0.19 -1.95
C SER A 20 -10.46 1.18 -3.11
N THR A 21 -9.32 1.11 -3.78
CA THR A 21 -8.97 1.99 -4.90
C THR A 21 -9.57 1.48 -6.22
N PRO A 22 -10.30 2.31 -6.97
CA PRO A 22 -10.77 1.97 -8.31
C PRO A 22 -9.61 1.64 -9.26
N ALA A 23 -9.81 0.65 -10.13
CA ALA A 23 -8.82 0.33 -11.15
C ALA A 23 -8.67 1.48 -12.16
N ALA A 24 -7.54 1.54 -12.86
CA ALA A 24 -7.33 2.52 -13.92
C ALA A 24 -8.41 2.40 -15.02
N PRO A 25 -8.89 3.53 -15.57
CA PRO A 25 -9.84 3.51 -16.67
C PRO A 25 -9.33 2.67 -17.85
N GLY A 26 -10.18 1.80 -18.38
CA GLY A 26 -9.84 0.93 -19.52
C GLY A 26 -9.12 -0.38 -19.16
N SER A 27 -8.78 -0.62 -17.90
CA SER A 27 -8.20 -1.90 -17.43
C SER A 27 -9.15 -3.10 -17.51
N GLY A 28 -10.46 -2.85 -17.64
CA GLY A 28 -11.49 -3.90 -17.61
C GLY A 28 -11.80 -4.42 -16.20
N ARG A 29 -11.25 -3.78 -15.16
CA ARG A 29 -11.47 -4.10 -13.74
C ARG A 29 -12.20 -2.93 -13.05
N GLN A 30 -12.86 -3.22 -11.93
CA GLN A 30 -13.51 -2.20 -11.12
C GLN A 30 -12.58 -1.69 -10.01
N TYR A 31 -11.79 -2.58 -9.41
CA TYR A 31 -10.86 -2.25 -8.33
C TYR A 31 -9.45 -2.77 -8.61
N VAL A 32 -8.44 -2.14 -8.01
CA VAL A 32 -7.03 -2.55 -8.12
C VAL A 32 -6.85 -4.00 -7.64
N ARG A 33 -7.54 -4.38 -6.56
CA ARG A 33 -7.73 -5.77 -6.13
C ARG A 33 -9.20 -6.10 -6.30
N GLU A 34 -9.53 -6.79 -7.39
CA GLU A 34 -10.88 -7.33 -7.62
C GLU A 34 -11.37 -8.11 -6.42
N HIS A 35 -12.64 -7.97 -6.07
CA HIS A 35 -13.26 -8.55 -4.87
C HIS A 35 -13.52 -10.07 -4.99
N THR A 36 -12.50 -10.79 -5.44
CA THR A 36 -12.46 -12.24 -5.54
C THR A 36 -12.31 -12.86 -4.14
N PRO A 37 -12.72 -14.13 -3.95
CA PRO A 37 -12.54 -14.83 -2.67
C PRO A 37 -11.06 -14.88 -2.21
N ARG A 38 -10.10 -14.86 -3.14
CA ARG A 38 -8.68 -14.81 -2.82
C ARG A 38 -8.30 -13.50 -2.15
N HIS A 39 -8.63 -12.36 -2.77
CA HIS A 39 -8.30 -11.04 -2.21
C HIS A 39 -9.10 -10.75 -0.94
N ALA A 40 -10.36 -11.17 -0.89
CA ALA A 40 -11.21 -10.99 0.29
C ALA A 40 -10.58 -11.63 1.53
N ARG A 41 -9.96 -12.82 1.38
CA ARG A 41 -9.26 -13.50 2.48
C ARG A 41 -8.05 -12.71 2.99
N LEU A 42 -7.35 -11.98 2.13
CA LEU A 42 -6.14 -11.23 2.53
C LEU A 42 -6.45 -10.00 3.38
N ILE A 43 -7.68 -9.50 3.32
CA ILE A 43 -8.10 -8.29 4.04
C ILE A 43 -9.25 -8.51 5.01
N LYS A 44 -9.76 -9.76 5.13
CA LYS A 44 -10.98 -10.08 5.86
C LYS A 44 -10.92 -9.57 7.29
N GLU A 45 -9.83 -9.90 8.00
CA GLU A 45 -9.63 -9.49 9.39
C GLU A 45 -9.57 -7.97 9.51
N THR A 46 -8.95 -7.27 8.55
CA THR A 46 -8.93 -5.81 8.51
C THR A 46 -10.34 -5.24 8.34
N LEU A 47 -11.14 -5.75 7.39
CA LEU A 47 -12.52 -5.29 7.20
C LEU A 47 -13.40 -5.55 8.42
N GLU A 48 -13.23 -6.69 9.09
CA GLU A 48 -13.99 -7.04 10.30
C GLU A 48 -13.69 -6.06 11.45
N GLN A 49 -12.49 -5.49 11.54
CA GLN A 49 -12.16 -4.46 12.53
C GLN A 49 -12.85 -3.12 12.28
N PHE A 50 -13.25 -2.84 11.04
CA PHE A 50 -13.93 -1.60 10.64
C PHE A 50 -15.43 -1.80 10.35
N GLU A 51 -16.00 -2.98 10.65
CA GLU A 51 -17.42 -3.26 10.41
C GLU A 51 -18.31 -2.29 11.20
N GLY A 52 -19.15 -1.52 10.50
CA GLY A 52 -19.99 -0.47 11.11
C GLY A 52 -19.28 0.86 11.33
N HIS A 53 -18.02 0.99 10.89
CA HIS A 53 -17.15 2.15 11.08
C HIS A 53 -16.64 2.73 9.75
N ASP A 54 -17.54 2.97 8.78
CA ASP A 54 -17.18 3.43 7.41
C ASP A 54 -16.44 4.78 7.35
N ALA A 55 -16.64 5.65 8.35
CA ALA A 55 -15.90 6.90 8.46
C ALA A 55 -14.44 6.64 8.85
N ASP A 56 -14.23 5.85 9.91
CA ASP A 56 -12.90 5.46 10.37
C ASP A 56 -12.16 4.69 9.27
N TRP A 57 -12.84 3.80 8.54
CA TRP A 57 -12.24 3.10 7.40
C TRP A 57 -11.66 4.06 6.36
N ARG A 58 -12.41 5.09 5.97
CA ARG A 58 -11.95 6.08 4.99
C ARG A 58 -10.78 6.91 5.52
N ASP A 59 -10.81 7.29 6.80
CA ASP A 59 -9.74 8.03 7.44
C ASP A 59 -8.45 7.19 7.50
N PHE A 60 -8.57 5.89 7.84
CA PHE A 60 -7.45 4.97 7.85
C PHE A 60 -6.88 4.71 6.46
N LEU A 61 -7.71 4.54 5.42
CA LEU A 61 -7.23 4.45 4.04
C LEU A 61 -6.44 5.71 3.64
N GLY A 62 -6.95 6.90 4.00
CA GLY A 62 -6.25 8.16 3.80
C GLY A 62 -4.88 8.19 4.49
N TRP A 63 -4.82 7.71 5.73
CA TRP A 63 -3.56 7.59 6.47
C TRP A 63 -2.61 6.54 5.89
N PHE A 64 -3.10 5.36 5.50
CA PHE A 64 -2.30 4.31 4.85
C PHE A 64 -1.61 4.85 3.60
N GLN A 65 -2.30 5.63 2.77
CA GLN A 65 -1.71 6.27 1.59
C GLN A 65 -0.54 7.22 1.91
N GLN A 66 -0.44 7.70 3.15
CA GLN A 66 0.67 8.55 3.61
C GLN A 66 1.86 7.76 4.16
N LEU A 67 1.74 6.45 4.35
CA LEU A 67 2.83 5.61 4.84
C LEU A 67 3.82 5.32 3.71
N PRO A 68 5.13 5.49 3.94
CA PRO A 68 6.12 5.13 2.94
C PRO A 68 6.34 3.61 2.89
N LEU A 69 6.64 3.06 1.70
CA LEU A 69 7.02 1.65 1.54
C LEU A 69 8.36 1.32 2.20
N PHE A 70 9.25 2.31 2.27
CA PHE A 70 10.57 2.19 2.88
C PHE A 70 10.98 3.49 3.56
N LEU A 71 11.88 3.39 4.53
CA LEU A 71 12.49 4.53 5.18
C LEU A 71 13.99 4.32 5.30
N ASP A 72 14.77 5.36 5.02
CA ASP A 72 16.22 5.37 5.16
C ASP A 72 16.63 6.57 6.00
N ALA A 73 16.83 6.33 7.30
CA ALA A 73 17.20 7.36 8.27
C ALA A 73 18.72 7.57 8.35
N GLY A 74 19.48 7.02 7.40
CA GLY A 74 20.94 7.01 7.39
C GLY A 74 21.57 6.02 8.37
N ARG A 75 21.17 6.06 9.65
CA ARG A 75 21.64 5.12 10.69
C ARG A 75 20.97 3.75 10.64
N PHE A 76 19.73 3.72 10.15
CA PHE A 76 18.95 2.51 10.00
C PHE A 76 18.02 2.64 8.81
N ARG A 77 17.52 1.49 8.38
CA ARG A 77 16.59 1.35 7.27
C ARG A 77 15.40 0.52 7.71
N MET A 78 14.23 0.86 7.21
CA MET A 78 12.99 0.13 7.49
C MET A 78 12.31 -0.22 6.17
N VAL A 79 11.83 -1.44 6.10
CA VAL A 79 10.99 -1.99 5.04
C VAL A 79 10.23 -3.17 5.66
N HIS A 80 9.01 -3.44 5.21
CA HIS A 80 8.15 -4.41 5.88
C HIS A 80 8.72 -5.84 5.87
N ALA A 81 9.26 -6.29 4.73
CA ALA A 81 9.72 -7.67 4.55
C ALA A 81 11.25 -7.76 4.37
N CYS A 82 11.76 -7.25 3.25
CA CYS A 82 13.18 -7.39 2.90
C CYS A 82 13.72 -6.14 2.22
N TRP A 83 14.95 -5.76 2.56
CA TRP A 83 15.66 -4.67 1.89
C TRP A 83 16.38 -5.20 0.66
N ASP A 84 15.75 -5.02 -0.50
CA ASP A 84 16.41 -5.22 -1.80
C ASP A 84 16.96 -3.88 -2.29
N GLY A 85 18.28 -3.79 -2.45
CA GLY A 85 18.95 -2.54 -2.81
C GLY A 85 18.59 -2.01 -4.20
N GLU A 86 18.39 -2.88 -5.18
CA GLU A 86 18.09 -2.49 -6.56
C GLU A 86 16.63 -2.05 -6.69
N LEU A 87 15.72 -2.79 -6.07
CA LEU A 87 14.30 -2.46 -6.01
C LEU A 87 14.09 -1.14 -5.28
N ILE A 88 14.66 -0.97 -4.09
CA ILE A 88 14.53 0.26 -3.30
C ILE A 88 15.17 1.45 -4.02
N ALA A 89 16.32 1.27 -4.68
CA ALA A 89 16.91 2.34 -5.49
C ALA A 89 15.99 2.77 -6.64
N THR A 90 15.27 1.82 -7.25
CA THR A 90 14.31 2.10 -8.31
C THR A 90 13.07 2.81 -7.79
N LEU A 91 12.50 2.33 -6.67
CA LEU A 91 11.39 3.00 -5.99
C LEU A 91 11.77 4.42 -5.58
N ARG A 92 12.96 4.63 -5.00
CA ARG A 92 13.43 5.95 -4.55
C ARG A 92 13.60 6.96 -5.68
N ARG A 93 13.90 6.52 -6.91
CA ARG A 93 13.94 7.43 -8.07
C ARG A 93 12.56 7.96 -8.45
N GLN A 94 11.51 7.17 -8.20
CA GLN A 94 10.12 7.55 -8.50
C GLN A 94 9.43 8.23 -7.31
N PHE A 95 9.70 7.74 -6.10
CA PHE A 95 9.14 8.17 -4.82
C PHE A 95 10.28 8.46 -3.84
N PRO A 96 10.88 9.67 -3.88
CA PRO A 96 12.03 10.01 -3.04
C PRO A 96 11.77 9.90 -1.53
N ASP A 97 10.52 10.11 -1.10
CA ASP A 97 10.05 9.98 0.27
C ASP A 97 9.44 8.60 0.59
N GLY A 98 9.47 7.67 -0.38
CA GLY A 98 8.93 6.32 -0.26
C GLY A 98 7.40 6.23 -0.32
N ARG A 99 6.67 7.34 -0.52
CA ARG A 99 5.20 7.34 -0.58
C ARG A 99 4.72 7.14 -2.01
N ILE A 100 3.95 6.09 -2.23
CA ILE A 100 3.43 5.75 -3.56
C ILE A 100 2.22 6.60 -3.92
N SER A 101 2.01 6.78 -5.21
CA SER A 101 0.81 7.43 -5.75
C SER A 101 -0.33 6.43 -5.96
N GLU A 102 -1.56 6.93 -6.13
CA GLU A 102 -2.69 6.12 -6.57
C GLU A 102 -2.42 5.44 -7.92
N ALA A 103 -1.73 6.13 -8.84
CA ALA A 103 -1.37 5.56 -10.14
C ALA A 103 -0.45 4.34 -10.00
N PHE A 104 0.49 4.36 -9.03
CA PHE A 104 1.34 3.21 -8.73
C PHE A 104 0.53 2.05 -8.13
N LEU A 105 -0.44 2.34 -7.26
CA LEU A 105 -1.39 1.32 -6.79
C LEU A 105 -2.18 0.72 -7.96
N GLN A 106 -2.68 1.55 -8.88
CA GLN A 106 -3.39 1.08 -10.07
C GLN A 106 -2.52 0.21 -10.97
N GLU A 107 -1.26 0.59 -11.16
CA GLU A 107 -0.28 -0.22 -11.90
C GLU A 107 -0.09 -1.61 -11.26
N SER A 108 -0.15 -1.71 -9.93
CA SER A 108 -0.03 -3.00 -9.23
C SER A 108 -1.13 -4.01 -9.55
N ALA A 109 -2.19 -3.61 -10.25
CA ALA A 109 -3.19 -4.53 -10.78
C ALA A 109 -2.69 -5.28 -12.02
N GLU A 110 -1.72 -4.72 -12.76
CA GLU A 110 -1.22 -5.27 -14.01
C GLU A 110 -0.15 -6.34 -13.74
N PRO A 111 -0.38 -7.62 -14.11
CA PRO A 111 0.56 -8.69 -13.84
C PRO A 111 1.92 -8.45 -14.48
N GLY A 112 2.99 -8.59 -13.71
CA GLY A 112 4.36 -8.38 -14.18
C GLY A 112 4.75 -6.91 -14.39
N SER A 113 3.89 -5.97 -13.98
CA SER A 113 4.30 -4.57 -13.82
C SER A 113 5.33 -4.44 -12.70
N PHE A 114 6.02 -3.31 -12.65
CA PHE A 114 6.96 -3.05 -11.55
C PHE A 114 6.25 -2.90 -10.20
N ALA A 115 4.98 -2.46 -10.21
CA ALA A 115 4.18 -2.28 -9.01
C ALA A 115 3.50 -3.57 -8.52
N ASP A 116 3.58 -4.67 -9.27
CA ASP A 116 3.14 -6.03 -8.87
C ASP A 116 4.14 -6.66 -7.86
N LEU A 117 4.33 -5.94 -6.74
CA LEU A 117 5.22 -6.28 -5.63
C LEU A 117 4.60 -7.26 -4.63
#